data_AF-A0A919T454-F1
#
_entry.id   AF-A0A919T454-F1
#
_cell.length_a   1.000
_cell.length_b   1.000
_cell.length_c   1.000
_cell.angle_alpha   90.00
_cell.angle_beta   90.00
_cell.angle_gamma   90.00
#
_symmetry.space_group_name_H-M   'P 1'
#
loop_
_entity.id
_entity.type
_entity.pdbx_description
1 polymer ?
#
loop_
_entity_poly.entity_id
_entity_poly.type
_entity_poly.pdbx_seq_one_letter_code
_entity_poly.pdbx_strand_id
1 'polypeptide(L)' 'MADQPIGPILDGLGVAIDLNEGDLVESALVIAKVVNADGQTTVGLFDSAGMDWLRPPGRRLTSE' A
#
# COMPACT_ATOMS: atom_id res chain seq x y z
N MET A 1 7.28 -4.68 -12.88
CA MET A 1 5.97 -4.01 -12.74
C MET A 1 6.27 -2.54 -12.59
N ALA A 2 5.59 -1.66 -13.33
CA ALA A 2 5.76 -0.23 -13.18
C ALA A 2 5.06 0.23 -11.89
N ASP A 3 5.66 1.17 -11.16
CA ASP A 3 5.02 1.80 -10.02
C ASP A 3 3.81 2.60 -10.52
N GLN A 4 2.66 2.40 -9.88
CA GLN A 4 1.45 3.18 -10.15
C GLN A 4 1.18 4.11 -8.96
N PRO A 5 0.71 5.35 -9.20
CA PRO A 5 0.25 6.22 -8.14
C PRO A 5 -0.87 5.56 -7.33
N ILE A 6 -0.80 5.65 -6.00
CA ILE A 6 -1.81 5.05 -5.10
C ILE A 6 -3.11 5.88 -5.05
N GLY A 7 -3.05 7.18 -5.34
CA GLY A 7 -4.19 8.11 -5.26
C GLY A 7 -5.43 7.64 -6.03
N PRO A 8 -5.35 7.34 -7.34
CA PRO A 8 -6.50 6.88 -8.11
C PRO A 8 -7.16 5.59 -7.58
N ILE A 9 -6.38 4.71 -6.92
CA ILE A 9 -6.90 3.49 -6.31
C ILE A 9 -7.72 3.84 -5.06
N LEU A 10 -7.19 4.72 -4.21
CA LEU A 10 -7.89 5.19 -3.01
C LEU A 10 -9.18 5.94 -3.37
N ASP A 11 -9.14 6.78 -4.40
CA ASP A 11 -10.32 7.50 -4.91
C ASP A 11 -11.39 6.53 -5.39
N GLY A 12 -11.01 5.49 -6.16
CA GLY A 12 -11.94 4.46 -6.64
C GLY A 12 -12.55 3.61 -5.51
N LEU A 13 -11.85 3.49 -4.38
CA LEU A 13 -12.37 2.84 -3.16
C LEU A 13 -13.23 3.78 -2.30
N GLY A 14 -13.30 5.07 -2.64
CA GLY A 14 -14.04 6.08 -1.88
C GLY A 14 -13.37 6.45 -0.55
N VAL A 15 -12.06 6.28 -0.45
CA VAL A 15 -11.30 6.68 0.75
C VAL A 15 -11.20 8.20 0.79
N ALA A 16 -11.66 8.80 1.88
CA ALA A 16 -11.53 10.22 2.16
C ALA A 16 -10.94 10.42 3.55
N ILE A 17 -10.18 11.51 3.70
CA ILE A 17 -9.73 12.01 4.99
C ILE A 17 -10.51 13.29 5.30
N ASP A 18 -10.95 13.41 6.55
CA ASP A 18 -11.58 14.63 7.05
C ASP A 18 -10.48 15.57 7.57
N LEU A 19 -10.39 16.76 6.98
CA LEU A 19 -9.39 17.78 7.31
C LEU A 19 -10.11 19.08 7.61
N ASN A 20 -9.71 19.74 8.69
CA ASN A 20 -10.23 21.04 9.07
C ASN A 20 -9.42 22.17 8.41
N GLU A 21 -9.94 23.39 8.51
CA GLU A 21 -9.24 24.58 8.04
C GLU A 21 -7.90 24.74 8.79
N GLY A 22 -6.80 24.79 8.04
CA GLY A 22 -5.45 24.91 8.57
C GLY A 22 -4.73 23.58 8.82
N ASP A 23 -5.39 22.44 8.64
CA ASP A 23 -4.74 21.13 8.76
C ASP A 23 -3.79 20.88 7.58
N LEU A 24 -2.60 20.35 7.89
CA LEU A 24 -1.59 19.97 6.91
C LEU A 24 -1.22 18.50 7.13
N VAL A 25 -1.29 17.71 6.06
CA VAL A 25 -0.85 16.31 6.09
C VAL A 25 0.67 16.27 6.00
N GLU A 26 1.33 15.88 7.09
CA GLU A 26 2.79 15.75 7.16
C GLU A 26 3.28 14.45 6.50
N SER A 27 2.59 13.34 6.73
CA SER A 27 2.95 12.01 6.20
C SER A 27 1.71 11.12 6.04
N ALA A 28 1.83 10.09 5.20
CA ALA A 28 0.77 9.12 4.95
C ALA A 28 1.34 7.69 4.99
N LEU A 29 0.57 6.79 5.62
CA LEU A 29 0.83 5.35 5.65
C LEU A 29 -0.33 4.63 4.98
N VAL A 30 -0.03 3.78 4.02
CA VAL A 30 -1.02 2.97 3.30
C VAL A 30 -0.74 1.49 3.55
N ILE A 31 -1.73 0.80 4.10
CA ILE A 31 -1.74 -0.66 4.19
C ILE A 31 -2.72 -1.17 3.13
N ALA A 32 -2.20 -1.82 2.10
CA ALA A 32 -3.02 -2.34 1.01
C ALA A 32 -3.02 -3.87 1.01
N LYS A 33 -4.23 -4.44 0.96
CA LYS A 33 -4.45 -5.86 0.70
C LYS A 33 -4.63 -6.05 -0.80
N VAL A 34 -3.67 -6.67 -1.47
CA VAL A 34 -3.62 -6.83 -2.93
C VAL A 34 -3.97 -8.26 -3.30
N VAL A 35 -4.93 -8.42 -4.21
CA VAL A 35 -5.19 -9.72 -4.85
C VAL A 35 -4.34 -9.82 -6.11
N ASN A 36 -3.44 -10.79 -6.14
CA ASN A 36 -2.53 -11.04 -7.25
C ASN A 36 -3.28 -11.75 -8.39
N ALA A 37 -2.67 -11.83 -9.58
CA ALA A 37 -3.25 -12.52 -10.74
C ALA A 37 -3.64 -13.98 -10.46
N ASP A 38 -2.93 -14.64 -9.54
CA ASP A 38 -3.18 -16.03 -9.13
C ASP A 38 -4.31 -16.16 -8.08
N GLY A 39 -5.05 -15.08 -7.79
CA GLY A 39 -6.11 -15.03 -6.76
C GLY A 39 -5.60 -15.04 -5.32
N GLN A 40 -4.28 -15.16 -5.11
CA GLN A 40 -3.66 -15.06 -3.79
C GLN A 40 -3.64 -13.62 -3.29
N THR A 41 -3.74 -13.45 -1.97
CA THR A 41 -3.70 -12.12 -1.37
C THR A 41 -2.37 -11.83 -0.70
N THR A 42 -1.81 -10.64 -0.94
CA THR A 42 -0.62 -10.10 -0.26
C THR A 42 -1.00 -8.84 0.51
N VAL A 43 -0.33 -8.59 1.65
CA VAL A 43 -0.44 -7.31 2.37
C VAL A 43 0.85 -6.53 2.15
N GLY A 44 0.72 -5.28 1.68
CA GLY A 44 1.83 -4.35 1.50
C GLY A 44 1.68 -3.12 2.39
N LEU A 45 2.81 -2.66 2.94
CA LEU A 45 2.94 -1.40 3.65
C LEU A 45 3.66 -0.40 2.74
N PHE A 46 3.11 0.79 2.60
CA PHE A 46 3.69 1.88 1.81
C PHE A 46 3.66 3.15 2.64
N ASP A 47 4.78 3.85 2.74
CA ASP A 47 4.86 5.13 3.43
C ASP A 47 5.31 6.24 2.48
N SER A 48 4.96 7.47 2.83
CA SER A 48 5.42 8.68 2.14
C SER A 48 6.75 9.22 2.68
N ALA A 49 7.30 8.62 3.75
CA ALA A 49 8.48 9.11 4.45
C ALA A 49 9.80 8.54 3.88
N GLY A 50 9.73 7.52 3.03
CA GLY A 50 10.88 6.95 2.34
C GLY A 50 10.73 5.44 2.18
N MET A 51 9.94 5.02 1.19
CA MET A 51 9.87 3.68 0.56
C MET A 51 10.57 2.54 1.33
N ASP A 52 9.91 1.93 2.32
CA ASP A 52 10.35 0.64 2.84
C ASP A 52 9.30 -0.47 2.63
N TRP A 53 9.64 -1.41 1.74
CA TRP A 53 8.88 -2.65 1.58
C TRP A 53 9.26 -3.65 2.67
N LEU A 54 8.54 -3.63 3.79
CA LEU A 54 8.55 -4.81 4.68
C LEU A 54 7.79 -5.96 3.99
N ARG A 55 8.53 -6.77 3.21
CA ARG A 55 8.07 -8.08 2.75
C ARG A 55 7.96 -9.03 3.95
N PRO A 56 6.85 -9.77 4.11
CA PRO A 56 6.77 -10.79 5.15
C PRO A 56 7.83 -11.90 4.91
N PRO A 57 8.60 -12.33 5.93
CA PRO A 57 9.43 -13.52 5.84
C PRO A 57 8.53 -14.76 5.93
N GLY A 58 7.90 -15.15 4.80
CA GLY A 58 6.80 -16.12 4.85
C GLY A 58 6.66 -17.08 3.68
N ARG A 59 7.61 -17.15 2.73
CA ARG A 59 7.64 -18.24 1.74
C ARG A 59 9.04 -18.84 1.68
N ARG A 60 9.21 -19.99 2.35
CA ARG A 60 10.35 -20.88 2.11
C ARG A 60 10.34 -21.24 0.62
N LEU A 61 11.38 -20.87 -0.09
CA LEU A 61 11.81 -21.63 -1.26
C LEU A 61 12.33 -22.96 -0.72
N THR A 62 11.52 -24.01 -0.79
CA THR A 62 12.06 -25.36 -0.83
C THR A 62 12.77 -25.46 -2.18
N SER A 63 14.10 -25.49 -2.14
CA SER A 63 14.92 -25.85 -3.26
C SER A 63 14.69 -27.33 -3.59
N GLU A 64 14.27 -27.61 -4.81
CA GLU A 64 14.73 -28.77 -5.57
C GLU A 64 15.31 -28.26 -6.88
#